data_AF-A0A2V9VTI8-F1
#
_entry.id   AF-A0A2V9VTI8-F1
#
_cell.length_a   1.000
_cell.length_b   1.000
_cell.length_c   1.000
_cell.angle_alpha   90.00
_cell.angle_beta   90.00
_cell.angle_gamma   90.00
#
_symmetry.space_group_name_H-M   'P 1'
#
loop_
_entity.id
_entity.type
_entity.pdbx_description
1 polymer ?
#
loop_
_entity_poly.entity_id
_entity_poly.type
_entity_poly.pdbx_seq_one_letter_code
_entity_poly.pdbx_strand_id
1 'polypeptide(L)' 'MERITPGDVDRLLRQHLRRRSDMGLWHALTAMIFEPHNPFSTEPRRKPHRWFVLFVLSLIAAVAAFGYFNFLN' A
#
# COMPACT_ATOMS: atom_id res chain seq x y z
N MET A 1 26.97 -7.56 32.22
CA MET A 1 26.09 -8.19 31.22
C MET A 1 24.69 -8.12 31.76
N GLU A 2 23.89 -7.18 31.24
CA GLU A 2 22.50 -7.00 31.63
C GLU A 2 21.70 -8.23 31.18
N ARG A 3 20.99 -8.89 32.11
CA ARG A 3 20.16 -10.05 31.80
C ARG A 3 18.88 -9.55 31.16
N ILE A 4 18.79 -9.65 29.84
CA ILE A 4 17.58 -9.36 29.10
C ILE A 4 16.59 -10.50 29.35
N THR A 5 15.46 -10.17 29.97
CA THR A 5 14.39 -11.15 30.24
C THR A 5 13.62 -11.42 28.95
N PRO A 6 13.07 -12.62 28.71
CA PRO A 6 12.24 -12.88 27.53
C PRO A 6 11.07 -11.88 27.35
N GLY A 7 10.53 -11.32 28.44
CA GLY A 7 9.54 -10.25 28.40
C GLY A 7 10.08 -8.91 27.86
N ASP A 8 11.35 -8.61 28.10
CA ASP A 8 11.99 -7.40 27.57
C ASP A 8 12.24 -7.52 26.07
N VAL A 9 12.55 -8.72 25.59
CA VAL A 9 12.69 -9.02 24.16
C VAL A 9 11.36 -8.86 23.42
N ASP A 10 10.27 -9.42 23.94
CA ASP A 10 8.94 -9.29 23.31
C ASP A 10 8.49 -7.82 23.26
N ARG A 11 8.72 -7.06 24.33
CA ARG A 11 8.39 -5.63 24.40
C ARG A 11 9.21 -4.81 23.39
N LEU A 12 10.53 -5.06 23.29
CA LEU A 12 11.40 -4.41 22.31
C LEU A 12 11.01 -4.75 20.87
N LEU A 13 10.62 -6.00 20.62
CA LEU A 13 10.20 -6.47 19.31
C LEU A 13 8.88 -5.81 18.89
N ARG A 14 7.87 -5.77 19.78
CA ARG A 14 6.61 -5.06 19.52
C ARG A 14 6.82 -3.57 19.30
N GLN A 15 7.72 -2.95 20.05
CA GLN A 15 8.06 -1.53 19.89
C GLN A 15 8.75 -1.27 18.54
N HIS A 16 9.65 -2.15 18.11
CA HIS A 16 10.27 -2.07 16.78
C HIS A 16 9.29 -2.28 15.64
N LEU A 17 8.41 -3.27 15.76
CA LEU A 17 7.37 -3.55 14.78
C LEU A 17 6.36 -2.41 14.66
N ARG A 18 5.97 -1.80 15.80
CA ARG A 18 5.15 -0.56 15.80
C ARG A 18 5.86 0.62 15.14
N ARG A 19 7.19 0.71 15.25
CA ARG A 19 7.98 1.82 14.69
C ARG A 19 8.26 1.66 13.19
N ARG A 20 8.27 0.43 12.67
CA ARG A 20 8.34 0.15 11.23
C ARG A 20 6.97 0.31 10.57
N SER A 21 6.60 1.56 10.30
CA SER A 21 5.47 1.89 9.40
C SER A 21 5.64 1.28 8.00
N ASP A 22 6.88 0.92 7.66
CA ASP A 22 7.33 0.33 6.39
C ASP A 22 6.83 -1.11 6.19
N MET A 23 6.22 -1.72 7.21
CA MET A 23 5.62 -3.06 7.16
C MET A 23 4.10 -3.04 7.41
N GLY A 24 3.49 -1.86 7.43
CA GLY A 24 2.06 -1.70 7.68
C GLY A 24 1.19 -1.91 6.44
N LEU A 25 -0.13 -2.00 6.66
CA LEU A 25 -1.17 -2.07 5.62
C LEU A 25 -0.98 -0.96 4.56
N TRP A 26 -0.59 0.25 5.00
CA TRP A 26 -0.31 1.37 4.13
C TRP A 26 0.85 1.10 3.17
N HIS A 27 1.94 0.49 3.65
CA HIS A 27 3.06 0.11 2.79
C HIS A 27 2.61 -0.92 1.74
N ALA A 28 1.86 -1.94 2.16
CA ALA A 28 1.31 -2.95 1.24
C ALA A 28 0.39 -2.32 0.17
N LEU A 29 -0.51 -1.41 0.56
CA LEU A 29 -1.36 -0.67 -0.38
C LEU A 29 -0.52 0.17 -1.35
N THR A 30 0.47 0.90 -0.84
CA THR A 30 1.34 1.72 -1.71
C THR A 30 2.19 0.87 -2.65
N ALA A 31 2.64 -0.31 -2.23
CA ALA A 31 3.39 -1.23 -3.08
C ALA A 31 2.50 -1.90 -4.15
N MET A 32 1.20 -2.07 -3.86
CA MET A 32 0.22 -2.58 -4.83
C MET A 32 -0.16 -1.51 -5.86
N ILE A 33 -0.31 -0.26 -5.43
CA ILE A 33 -0.78 0.85 -6.27
C ILE A 33 0.36 1.45 -7.10
N PHE A 34 1.55 1.57 -6.53
CA PHE A 34 2.68 2.28 -7.14
C PHE A 34 3.82 1.33 -7.49
N GLU A 35 4.57 1.67 -8.54
CA GLU A 35 5.81 0.97 -8.86
C GLU A 35 6.82 1.08 -7.70
N PRO A 36 7.67 0.05 -7.52
CA PRO A 36 8.70 0.06 -6.49
C PRO A 36 9.63 1.26 -6.67
N HIS A 37 10.06 1.84 -5.56
CA HIS A 37 10.95 2.99 -5.59
C HIS A 37 12.31 2.59 -6.17
N ASN A 38 12.76 3.30 -7.20
CA ASN A 38 14.10 3.12 -7.76
C ASN A 38 15.09 4.03 -6.98
N PRO A 39 16.00 3.48 -6.16
CA PRO A 39 16.94 4.27 -5.38
C PRO A 39 17.99 5.02 -6.23
N PHE A 40 18.08 4.72 -7.53
CA PHE A 40 18.97 5.38 -8.48
C PHE A 40 18.26 6.45 -9.32
N SER A 41 16.94 6.58 -9.20
CA SER A 41 16.20 7.64 -9.89
C SER A 41 16.16 8.91 -9.04
N THR A 42 16.45 10.05 -9.66
CA THR A 42 16.30 11.37 -9.06
C THR A 42 14.84 11.85 -9.00
N GLU A 43 13.91 11.13 -9.63
CA GLU A 43 12.49 11.46 -9.57
C GLU A 43 11.90 11.09 -8.19
N PRO A 44 11.38 12.06 -7.41
CA PRO A 44 10.83 11.78 -6.10
C PRO A 44 9.44 11.10 -6.15
N ARG A 45 8.83 10.97 -7.34
CA ARG A 45 7.43 10.58 -7.51
C ARG A 45 7.29 9.17 -8.06
N ARG A 46 6.71 8.26 -7.27
CA ARG A 46 6.38 6.90 -7.72
C ARG A 46 5.24 6.94 -8.73
N LYS A 47 5.41 6.27 -9.87
CA LYS A 47 4.37 6.15 -10.90
C LYS A 47 3.35 5.10 -10.46
N PRO A 48 2.04 5.32 -10.66
CA PRO A 48 1.05 4.28 -10.43
C PRO A 48 1.29 3.11 -11.39
N HIS A 49 1.04 1.90 -10.93
CA HIS A 49 1.20 0.69 -11.74
C HIS A 49 0.19 0.72 -12.90
N ARG A 50 0.62 0.34 -14.12
CA ARG A 50 -0.25 0.38 -15.32
C ARG A 50 -1.53 -0.45 -15.14
N TRP A 51 -1.40 -1.64 -14.55
CA TRP A 51 -2.53 -2.51 -14.20
C TRP A 51 -3.52 -1.84 -13.23
N PHE A 52 -3.03 -1.08 -12.25
CA PHE A 52 -3.89 -0.34 -11.32
C PHE A 52 -4.68 0.74 -12.04
N VAL A 53 -4.05 1.50 -12.95
CA VAL A 53 -4.74 2.52 -13.76
C VAL A 53 -5.82 1.89 -14.63
N LEU A 54 -5.51 0.77 -15.29
CA LEU A 54 -6.49 0.03 -16.10
C LEU A 54 -7.67 -0.48 -15.26
N PHE A 55 -7.39 -1.01 -14.07
CA PHE A 55 -8.44 -1.47 -13.15
C PHE A 55 -9.39 -0.32 -12.76
N VAL A 56 -8.86 0.85 -12.40
CA VAL A 56 -9.67 2.02 -12.04
C VAL A 56 -10.53 2.49 -13.23
N LEU A 57 -9.96 2.56 -14.44
CA LEU A 57 -10.71 2.93 -15.65
C LEU A 57 -11.85 1.95 -15.93
N SER A 58 -11.57 0.65 -15.85
CA SER A 58 -12.58 -0.41 -16.02
C SER A 58 -13.68 -0.32 -14.96
N LEU A 59 -13.33 -0.02 -13.71
CA LEU A 59 -14.30 0.15 -12.64
C LEU A 59 -15.22 1.36 -12.89
N ILE A 60 -14.66 2.48 -13.32
CA ILE A 60 -15.45 3.69 -13.67
C ILE A 60 -16.41 3.37 -14.82
N ALA A 61 -15.92 2.70 -15.87
CA ALA A 61 -16.75 2.29 -17.00
C ALA A 61 -17.88 1.35 -16.58
N ALA A 62 -17.61 0.39 -15.70
CA ALA A 62 -18.61 -0.54 -15.19
C ALA A 62 -19.68 0.17 -14.35
N VAL A 63 -19.29 1.09 -13.46
CA VAL A 63 -20.22 1.90 -12.66
C VAL A 63 -21.07 2.80 -13.55
N ALA A 64 -20.48 3.43 -14.56
CA ALA A 64 -21.19 4.26 -15.52
C ALA A 64 -22.20 3.44 -16.33
N ALA A 65 -21.81 2.27 -16.84
CA ALA A 65 -22.70 1.37 -17.56
C ALA A 65 -23.84 0.88 -16.66
N PHE A 66 -23.53 0.44 -15.44
CA PHE A 66 -24.54 0.04 -14.47
C PHE A 66 -25.52 1.19 -14.19
N GLY A 67 -25.01 2.38 -13.94
CA GLY A 67 -25.82 3.57 -13.69
C GLY A 67 -26.73 3.90 -14.87
N TYR A 68 -26.19 3.86 -16.08
CA TYR A 68 -26.94 4.08 -17.31
C TYR A 68 -28.09 3.09 -17.47
N PHE A 69 -27.80 1.79 -17.39
CA PHE A 69 -28.80 0.74 -17.62
C PHE A 69 -29.83 0.59 -16.50
N ASN A 70 -29.50 0.97 -15.25
CA ASN A 70 -30.42 0.78 -14.12
C ASN A 70 -31.22 2.03 -13.76
N PHE A 71 -30.76 3.23 -14.14
CA PHE A 71 -31.40 4.47 -13.70
C PHE A 71 -31.73 5.46 -14.83
N LEU A 72 -31.07 5.37 -15.99
CA LEU A 72 -31.23 6.33 -17.09
C LEU A 72 -31.85 5.72 -18.35
N ASN A 73 -32.08 4.41 -18.37
CA ASN A 73 -32.81 3.67 -19.39
C ASN A 73 -34.16 3.23 -18.82
#